data_AF-G7JQL6-F1
#
_entry.id   AF-G7JQL6-F1
#
_cell.length_a   1.000
_cell.length_b   1.000
_cell.length_c   1.000
_cell.angle_alpha   90.00
_cell.angle_beta   90.00
_cell.angle_gamma   90.00
#
_symmetry.space_group_name_H-M   'P 1'
#
loop_
_entity.id
_entity.type
_entity.pdbx_description
1 polymer ?
#
loop_
_entity_poly.entity_id
_entity_poly.type
_entity_poly.pdbx_seq_one_letter_code
_entity_poly.pdbx_strand_id
1 'polypeptide(L)'
;MVPCALGSFQLRVWGNGVDFQPKLTQNSTCKYSSSHSQLFIQNEAVQEEETLPSIMSIIFLLVGILLSIGLQFTESTNLHFTCSDHISQVSVTFSTIGVCYGVLGNNLPSKQEVVDLYKSKGIGKMRIYYPDQEVLQALRGSNIELILGVTKETLSSLTDAGEATNWVQKYVTPYAQDVKIKYITVGNEIKPNDNEAQYIATAMQNIQNAISSANLQGQIKVSTAIDMTLIGNSYPPNAGVFTDQANSYIQPIINFLVKNGAPLLANVYPYFAYIGNKQSISLDYVLFKQQGNNEVGYNNIFDAMLDSVYAALEKVGGSNVKIVVSESGWPSKGGDSASIDNAATYYSNLINHIKNGTPKRPGAAIETYLFAMFDENQKTGATTEQHYGLFNPDKSPKYHVAQSGIELDTTRNITVILNMK
;
A
#
# COMPACT_ATOMS: atom_id res chain seq x y z
N MET A 1 14.02 48.55 -20.29
CA MET A 1 13.26 47.39 -19.80
C MET A 1 12.57 46.74 -20.99
N VAL A 2 13.03 45.55 -21.36
CA VAL A 2 12.38 44.57 -22.23
C VAL A 2 12.66 43.21 -21.56
N PRO A 3 11.68 42.30 -21.38
CA PRO A 3 11.92 41.05 -20.67
C PRO A 3 12.69 40.06 -21.56
N CYS A 4 13.70 39.39 -21.00
CA CYS A 4 14.38 38.26 -21.62
C CYS A 4 13.44 37.05 -21.66
N ALA A 5 13.22 36.47 -22.85
CA ALA A 5 12.45 35.26 -23.03
C ALA A 5 13.28 34.02 -22.64
N LEU A 6 12.63 33.11 -21.90
CA LEU A 6 13.11 31.76 -21.55
C LEU A 6 13.42 30.95 -22.82
N GLY A 7 14.67 30.48 -22.97
CA GLY A 7 15.06 29.57 -24.03
C GLY A 7 14.51 28.15 -23.80
N SER A 8 13.94 27.53 -24.82
CA SER A 8 13.44 26.15 -24.79
C SER A 8 14.31 25.24 -25.68
N PHE A 9 14.62 24.04 -25.20
CA PHE A 9 15.42 23.04 -25.92
C PHE A 9 14.55 21.81 -26.22
N GLN A 10 14.71 21.21 -27.41
CA GLN A 10 14.16 19.90 -27.71
C GLN A 10 15.25 18.84 -27.65
N LEU A 11 15.00 17.81 -26.82
CA LEU A 11 15.82 16.61 -26.76
C LEU A 11 15.26 15.59 -27.76
N ARG A 12 16.10 15.05 -28.64
CA ARG A 12 15.72 13.94 -29.52
C ARG A 12 16.62 12.74 -29.22
N VAL A 13 16.03 11.67 -28.70
CA VAL A 13 16.75 10.44 -28.34
C VAL A 13 16.53 9.40 -29.44
N TRP A 14 17.62 8.84 -29.98
CA TRP A 14 17.57 7.76 -30.97
C TRP A 14 18.49 6.62 -30.54
N GLY A 15 17.94 5.47 -30.18
CA GLY A 15 18.73 4.32 -29.70
C GLY A 15 19.64 4.70 -28.52
N ASN A 16 20.95 4.45 -28.65
CA ASN A 16 21.95 4.76 -27.62
C ASN A 16 22.54 6.19 -27.71
N GLY A 17 21.96 7.07 -28.52
CA GLY A 17 22.44 8.44 -28.73
C GLY A 17 21.38 9.51 -28.44
N VAL A 18 21.84 10.69 -28.01
CA VAL A 18 21.00 11.87 -27.71
C VAL A 18 21.46 13.04 -28.58
N ASP A 19 20.54 13.66 -29.33
CA ASP A 19 20.77 14.86 -30.15
C ASP A 19 19.97 16.05 -29.61
N PHE A 20 20.57 17.25 -29.67
CA PHE A 20 19.98 18.50 -29.14
C PHE A 20 19.74 19.48 -30.29
N GLN A 21 18.48 19.92 -30.45
CA GLN A 21 18.13 20.96 -31.42
C GLN A 21 17.63 22.20 -30.67
N PRO A 22 18.37 23.34 -30.69
CA PRO A 22 17.90 24.58 -30.10
C PRO A 22 16.76 25.15 -30.95
N LYS A 23 15.65 25.52 -30.30
CA LYS A 23 14.53 26.18 -30.97
C LYS A 23 14.73 27.69 -30.88
N LEU A 24 15.41 28.26 -31.86
CA LEU A 24 15.61 29.71 -31.96
C LEU A 24 14.27 30.37 -32.33
N THR A 25 13.69 31.17 -31.44
CA THR A 25 12.69 32.18 -31.82
C THR A 25 13.42 33.38 -32.41
N GLN A 26 12.82 33.99 -33.45
CA GLN A 26 13.47 34.85 -34.44
C GLN A 26 14.43 35.93 -33.86
N ASN A 27 15.54 36.11 -34.57
CA ASN A 27 16.63 37.10 -34.43
C ASN A 27 17.85 36.76 -33.54
N SER A 28 18.46 35.57 -33.74
CA SER A 28 19.84 35.33 -33.31
C SER A 28 20.62 34.48 -34.32
N THR A 29 21.74 34.99 -34.85
CA THR A 29 22.69 34.21 -35.67
C THR A 29 23.80 33.63 -34.80
N CYS A 30 23.95 32.29 -34.79
CA CYS A 30 25.13 31.61 -34.25
C CYS A 30 25.86 30.85 -35.37
N LYS A 31 27.21 30.97 -35.40
CA LYS A 31 28.08 30.13 -36.24
C LYS A 31 28.56 28.93 -35.41
N TYR A 32 28.44 27.74 -35.97
CA TYR A 32 28.99 26.50 -35.41
C TYR A 32 30.34 26.20 -36.09
N SER A 33 31.37 25.85 -35.31
CA SER A 33 32.65 25.34 -35.83
C SER A 33 32.89 23.95 -35.25
N SER A 34 33.02 22.94 -36.12
CA SER A 34 32.99 21.51 -35.78
C SER A 34 34.31 20.92 -35.28
N SER A 35 35.29 21.73 -34.86
CA SER A 35 36.63 21.21 -34.52
C SER A 35 36.95 21.10 -33.03
N HIS A 36 36.19 21.74 -32.14
CA HIS A 36 36.44 21.68 -30.70
C HIS A 36 35.09 21.73 -29.98
N SER A 37 34.74 20.69 -29.23
CA SER A 37 33.46 20.52 -28.53
C SER A 37 33.24 21.53 -27.39
N GLN A 38 33.23 22.83 -27.69
CA GLN A 38 32.96 23.92 -26.74
C GLN A 38 32.18 25.04 -27.43
N LEU A 39 31.09 25.46 -26.78
CA LEU A 39 30.29 26.62 -27.18
C LEU A 39 30.76 27.81 -26.35
N PHE A 40 31.23 28.89 -26.99
CA PHE A 40 31.56 30.14 -26.31
C PHE A 40 30.44 31.15 -26.51
N ILE A 41 29.98 31.76 -25.41
CA ILE A 41 29.15 32.97 -25.44
C ILE A 41 30.02 34.08 -24.84
N GLN A 42 30.43 35.05 -25.65
CA GLN A 42 31.00 36.30 -25.13
C GLN A 42 29.86 37.27 -24.84
N ASN A 43 29.77 37.71 -23.58
CA ASN A 43 29.10 38.94 -23.22
C ASN A 43 30.02 39.71 -22.27
N GLU A 44 30.28 40.99 -22.59
CA GLU A 44 31.02 41.89 -21.72
C GLU A 44 30.17 42.20 -20.48
N ALA A 45 30.81 42.14 -19.31
CA ALA A 45 30.25 42.31 -17.96
C ALA A 45 29.52 41.09 -17.38
N VAL A 46 30.30 40.21 -16.75
CA VAL A 46 30.12 39.54 -15.43
C VAL A 46 30.99 38.27 -15.45
N GLN A 47 31.99 38.20 -14.59
CA GLN A 47 32.80 36.99 -14.36
C GLN A 47 32.05 36.08 -13.37
N GLU A 48 31.40 35.03 -13.88
CA GLU A 48 31.16 33.80 -13.10
C GLU A 48 31.00 32.61 -14.07
N GLU A 49 31.96 31.69 -14.02
CA GLU A 49 32.03 30.45 -14.79
C GLU A 49 31.35 29.34 -13.98
N GLU A 50 30.15 28.91 -14.38
CA GLU A 50 29.62 27.60 -13.96
C GLU A 50 29.68 26.61 -15.13
N THR A 51 30.37 25.49 -14.92
CA THR A 51 30.69 24.52 -15.96
C THR A 51 29.48 23.61 -16.26
N LEU A 52 28.98 23.65 -17.49
CA LEU A 52 27.98 22.74 -18.11
C LEU A 52 28.04 21.22 -17.76
N PRO A 53 29.18 20.57 -17.49
CA PRO A 53 29.23 19.12 -17.17
C PRO A 53 28.33 18.63 -16.02
N SER A 54 27.98 19.48 -15.05
CA SER A 54 27.17 19.08 -13.88
C SER A 54 25.72 18.77 -14.26
N ILE A 55 25.14 19.54 -15.18
CA ILE A 55 23.73 19.44 -15.58
C ILE A 55 23.49 18.21 -16.46
N MET A 56 24.41 17.94 -17.39
CA MET A 56 24.33 16.73 -18.23
C MET A 56 24.40 15.47 -17.38
N SER A 57 25.25 15.44 -16.36
CA SER A 57 25.40 14.29 -15.46
C SER A 57 24.10 13.99 -14.69
N ILE A 58 23.37 15.02 -14.26
CA ILE A 58 22.08 14.90 -13.58
C ILE A 58 21.00 14.36 -14.52
N ILE A 59 20.96 14.82 -15.78
CA ILE A 59 20.02 14.33 -16.79
C ILE A 59 20.29 12.87 -17.13
N PHE A 60 21.55 12.46 -17.29
CA PHE A 60 21.90 11.05 -17.52
C PHE A 60 21.55 10.17 -16.31
N LEU A 61 21.73 10.65 -15.08
CA LEU A 61 21.31 9.94 -13.87
C LEU A 61 19.79 9.76 -13.82
N LEU A 62 19.03 10.81 -14.14
CA LEU A 62 17.55 10.78 -14.17
C LEU A 62 17.02 9.85 -15.27
N VAL A 63 17.58 9.92 -16.48
CA VAL A 63 17.22 9.00 -17.57
C VAL A 63 17.59 7.56 -17.20
N GLY A 64 18.74 7.35 -16.56
CA GLY A 64 19.15 6.05 -16.03
C GLY A 64 18.21 5.51 -14.95
N ILE A 65 17.76 6.36 -14.02
CA ILE A 65 16.78 6.00 -12.99
C ILE A 65 15.44 5.63 -13.66
N LEU A 66 14.96 6.43 -14.61
CA LEU A 66 13.72 6.19 -15.35
C LEU A 66 13.76 4.88 -16.15
N LEU A 67 14.88 4.59 -16.82
CA LEU A 67 15.10 3.31 -17.51
C LEU A 67 15.19 2.13 -16.53
N SER A 68 15.81 2.32 -15.36
CA SER A 68 15.97 1.28 -14.34
C SER A 68 14.65 0.86 -13.66
N ILE A 69 13.63 1.72 -13.69
CA ILE A 69 12.26 1.41 -13.22
C ILE A 69 11.33 0.99 -14.37
N GLY A 70 11.87 0.70 -15.55
CA GLY A 70 11.15 0.09 -16.66
C GLY A 70 10.35 1.06 -17.53
N LEU A 71 10.57 2.38 -17.45
CA LEU A 71 10.01 3.29 -18.45
C LEU A 71 10.74 3.08 -19.79
N GLN A 72 9.98 2.73 -20.83
CA GLN A 72 10.46 2.74 -22.21
C GLN A 72 10.08 4.09 -22.85
N PHE A 73 11.09 4.84 -23.32
CA PHE A 73 10.86 6.05 -24.10
C PHE A 73 10.53 5.65 -25.54
N THR A 74 9.35 6.02 -26.04
CA THR A 74 9.03 5.94 -27.47
C THR A 74 9.48 7.22 -28.17
N GLU A 75 9.64 7.19 -29.50
CA GLU A 75 10.40 8.13 -30.36
C GLU A 75 9.99 9.63 -30.30
N SER A 76 9.07 10.04 -29.43
CA SER A 76 8.63 11.42 -29.31
C SER A 76 8.28 11.84 -27.87
N THR A 77 9.18 11.59 -26.93
CA THR A 77 9.02 12.08 -25.55
C THR A 77 9.75 13.42 -25.39
N ASN A 78 9.03 14.54 -25.26
CA ASN A 78 9.64 15.85 -24.97
C ASN A 78 9.72 16.04 -23.45
N LEU A 79 10.94 16.21 -22.91
CA LEU A 79 11.18 16.56 -21.51
C LEU A 79 11.50 18.06 -21.44
N HIS A 80 10.68 18.82 -20.71
CA HIS A 80 10.93 20.23 -20.39
C HIS A 80 11.56 20.34 -19.01
N PHE A 81 12.35 21.39 -18.76
CA PHE A 81 13.16 21.58 -17.55
C PHE A 81 13.32 23.09 -17.20
N THR A 82 13.25 23.56 -15.94
CA THR A 82 13.28 25.02 -15.55
C THR A 82 13.79 25.27 -14.12
N CYS A 83 14.82 26.13 -13.91
CA CYS A 83 15.79 26.33 -12.78
C CYS A 83 15.39 27.21 -11.55
N SER A 84 15.60 26.83 -10.26
CA SER A 84 15.39 27.67 -9.03
C SER A 84 15.90 27.04 -7.71
N ASP A 85 16.35 27.89 -6.77
CA ASP A 85 17.18 27.54 -5.60
C ASP A 85 16.52 26.83 -4.39
N HIS A 86 17.21 25.79 -3.88
CA HIS A 86 17.18 25.15 -2.54
C HIS A 86 16.34 23.87 -2.28
N ILE A 87 17.10 22.79 -2.00
CA ILE A 87 16.86 21.50 -1.27
C ILE A 87 15.66 20.60 -1.66
N SER A 88 16.03 19.56 -2.42
CA SER A 88 15.61 18.14 -2.53
C SER A 88 14.39 17.58 -1.77
N GLN A 89 13.46 17.01 -2.54
CA GLN A 89 12.93 15.64 -2.38
C GLN A 89 12.07 15.23 -3.60
N VAL A 90 12.33 14.05 -4.20
CA VAL A 90 11.38 13.38 -5.11
C VAL A 90 10.69 12.29 -4.31
N SER A 91 9.43 12.51 -3.96
CA SER A 91 8.59 11.54 -3.25
C SER A 91 7.80 10.70 -4.27
N VAL A 92 8.28 9.49 -4.51
CA VAL A 92 7.45 8.43 -5.12
C VAL A 92 6.56 7.90 -4.00
N THR A 93 5.32 8.35 -3.91
CA THR A 93 4.36 7.82 -2.95
C THR A 93 3.84 6.47 -3.45
N PHE A 94 4.44 5.38 -2.96
CA PHE A 94 3.77 4.08 -3.02
C PHE A 94 2.46 4.19 -2.25
N SER A 95 1.34 3.88 -2.90
CA SER A 95 0.04 3.86 -2.21
C SER A 95 0.13 2.88 -1.04
N THR A 96 0.05 3.38 0.18
CA THR A 96 0.05 2.59 1.43
C THR A 96 -1.22 1.76 1.58
N ILE A 97 -2.17 1.95 0.65
CA ILE A 97 -3.51 1.38 0.65
C ILE A 97 -3.56 0.15 -0.25
N GLY A 98 -4.10 -0.93 0.31
CA GLY A 98 -4.62 -2.06 -0.44
C GLY A 98 -6.13 -2.16 -0.35
N VAL A 99 -6.68 -3.09 -1.12
CA VAL A 99 -8.10 -3.44 -1.02
C VAL A 99 -8.22 -4.97 -0.97
N CYS A 100 -9.06 -5.47 -0.06
CA CYS A 100 -9.36 -6.88 0.08
C CYS A 100 -10.26 -7.33 -1.08
N TYR A 101 -9.86 -8.38 -1.78
CA TYR A 101 -10.65 -9.01 -2.82
C TYR A 101 -11.39 -10.23 -2.25
N GLY A 102 -12.58 -9.97 -1.72
CA GLY A 102 -13.56 -10.99 -1.37
C GLY A 102 -14.28 -11.53 -2.61
N VAL A 103 -14.68 -12.80 -2.55
CA VAL A 103 -15.25 -13.53 -3.69
C VAL A 103 -16.54 -14.30 -3.34
N LEU A 104 -17.11 -14.05 -2.17
CA LEU A 104 -18.37 -14.67 -1.74
C LEU A 104 -19.56 -13.96 -2.40
N GLY A 105 -19.59 -13.97 -3.73
CA GLY A 105 -20.67 -13.42 -4.53
C GLY A 105 -20.85 -14.18 -5.84
N ASN A 106 -22.11 -14.38 -6.26
CA ASN A 106 -22.43 -15.12 -7.49
C ASN A 106 -22.57 -14.24 -8.75
N ASN A 107 -22.27 -12.95 -8.62
CA ASN A 107 -22.46 -11.93 -9.65
C ASN A 107 -21.20 -11.08 -9.86
N LEU A 108 -20.04 -11.53 -9.37
CA LEU A 108 -18.79 -10.78 -9.44
C LEU A 108 -18.12 -10.89 -10.82
N PRO A 109 -17.31 -9.90 -11.23
CA PRO A 109 -16.54 -9.96 -12.47
C PRO A 109 -15.53 -11.12 -12.49
N SER A 110 -15.01 -11.43 -13.68
CA SER A 110 -13.91 -12.38 -13.81
C SER A 110 -12.65 -11.90 -13.09
N LYS A 111 -11.76 -12.82 -12.69
CA LYS A 111 -10.53 -12.48 -11.94
C LYS A 111 -9.65 -11.49 -12.71
N GLN A 112 -9.58 -11.63 -14.04
CA GLN A 112 -8.84 -10.71 -14.91
C GLN A 112 -9.45 -9.30 -14.88
N GLU A 113 -10.77 -9.17 -15.02
CA GLU A 113 -11.43 -7.88 -14.93
C GLU A 113 -11.25 -7.21 -13.57
N VAL A 114 -11.19 -7.98 -12.48
CA VAL A 114 -10.89 -7.45 -11.15
C VAL A 114 -9.46 -6.90 -11.09
N VAL A 115 -8.45 -7.64 -11.59
CA VAL A 115 -7.07 -7.15 -11.64
C VAL A 115 -6.97 -5.90 -12.51
N ASP A 116 -7.65 -5.86 -13.65
CA ASP A 116 -7.70 -4.68 -14.52
C ASP A 116 -8.36 -3.49 -13.82
N LEU A 117 -9.41 -3.73 -13.03
CA LEU A 117 -10.04 -2.70 -12.22
C LEU A 117 -9.07 -2.16 -11.15
N TYR A 118 -8.35 -3.01 -10.42
CA TYR A 118 -7.32 -2.59 -9.46
C TYR A 118 -6.29 -1.67 -10.14
N LYS A 119 -5.77 -2.08 -11.31
CA LYS A 119 -4.83 -1.28 -12.11
C LYS A 119 -5.44 0.07 -12.53
N SER A 120 -6.66 0.06 -13.06
CA SER A 120 -7.34 1.28 -13.51
C SER A 120 -7.62 2.29 -12.39
N LYS A 121 -7.68 1.82 -11.13
CA LYS A 121 -7.91 2.64 -9.94
C LYS A 121 -6.63 2.95 -9.16
N GLY A 122 -5.46 2.54 -9.66
CA GLY A 122 -4.18 2.75 -9.00
C GLY A 122 -4.03 1.99 -7.67
N ILE A 123 -4.80 0.92 -7.47
CA ILE A 123 -4.75 0.11 -6.24
C ILE A 123 -3.58 -0.87 -6.36
N GLY A 124 -2.46 -0.51 -5.72
CA GLY A 124 -1.21 -1.27 -5.80
C GLY A 124 -1.10 -2.47 -4.88
N LYS A 125 -2.09 -2.74 -4.02
CA LYS A 125 -2.06 -3.89 -3.10
C LYS A 125 -3.40 -4.61 -3.01
N MET A 126 -3.35 -5.94 -2.95
CA MET A 126 -4.51 -6.83 -2.88
C MET A 126 -4.35 -7.84 -1.74
N ARG A 127 -5.46 -8.18 -1.07
CA ARG A 127 -5.54 -9.32 -0.16
C ARG A 127 -6.55 -10.33 -0.70
N ILE A 128 -6.16 -11.60 -0.77
CA ILE A 128 -7.06 -12.72 -1.05
C ILE A 128 -7.04 -13.73 0.10
N TYR A 129 -8.17 -14.40 0.31
CA TYR A 129 -8.43 -15.19 1.52
C TYR A 129 -8.10 -16.69 1.38
N TYR A 130 -7.84 -17.13 0.16
CA TYR A 130 -7.40 -18.49 -0.17
C TYR A 130 -6.51 -18.43 -1.42
N PRO A 131 -5.71 -19.47 -1.73
CA PRO A 131 -4.80 -19.44 -2.86
C PRO A 131 -5.52 -19.73 -4.19
N ASP A 132 -6.31 -18.75 -4.63
CA ASP A 132 -7.05 -18.77 -5.89
C ASP A 132 -6.07 -18.72 -7.07
N GLN A 133 -5.90 -19.84 -7.77
CA GLN A 133 -4.98 -19.91 -8.90
C GLN A 133 -5.41 -19.03 -10.07
N GLU A 134 -6.71 -18.79 -10.29
CA GLU A 134 -7.15 -17.88 -11.35
C GLU A 134 -6.74 -16.44 -11.05
N VAL A 135 -6.82 -16.02 -9.79
CA VAL A 135 -6.32 -14.70 -9.35
C VAL A 135 -4.81 -14.62 -9.47
N LEU A 136 -4.08 -15.66 -9.04
CA LEU A 136 -2.62 -15.70 -9.17
C LEU A 136 -2.17 -15.62 -10.64
N GLN A 137 -2.90 -16.25 -11.57
CA GLN A 137 -2.64 -16.12 -13.00
C GLN A 137 -2.93 -14.70 -13.51
N ALA A 138 -4.08 -14.12 -13.15
CA ALA A 138 -4.45 -12.76 -13.55
C ALA A 138 -3.47 -11.69 -13.02
N LEU A 139 -2.85 -11.94 -11.86
CA LEU A 139 -1.90 -11.02 -11.23
C LEU A 139 -0.51 -11.00 -11.87
N ARG A 140 -0.15 -11.94 -12.75
CA ARG A 140 1.18 -11.98 -13.38
C ARG A 140 1.48 -10.67 -14.11
N GLY A 141 2.61 -10.05 -13.80
CA GLY A 141 3.06 -8.79 -14.40
C GLY A 141 2.22 -7.56 -14.01
N SER A 142 1.27 -7.68 -13.07
CA SER A 142 0.40 -6.57 -12.66
C SER A 142 1.08 -5.52 -11.78
N ASN A 143 2.22 -5.87 -11.16
CA ASN A 143 2.89 -5.10 -10.11
C ASN A 143 2.08 -4.86 -8.82
N ILE A 144 0.92 -5.50 -8.65
CA ILE A 144 0.10 -5.43 -7.43
C ILE A 144 0.74 -6.32 -6.35
N GLU A 145 1.02 -5.76 -5.17
CA GLU A 145 1.50 -6.52 -4.01
C GLU A 145 0.37 -7.38 -3.42
N LEU A 146 0.65 -8.65 -3.12
CA LEU A 146 -0.35 -9.62 -2.69
C LEU A 146 -0.14 -10.08 -1.24
N ILE A 147 -1.23 -10.05 -0.48
CA ILE A 147 -1.43 -10.86 0.72
C ILE A 147 -2.16 -12.14 0.33
N LEU A 148 -1.50 -13.28 0.50
CA LEU A 148 -2.02 -14.61 0.14
C LEU A 148 -2.49 -15.36 1.38
N GLY A 149 -3.79 -15.62 1.48
CA GLY A 149 -4.39 -16.34 2.59
C GLY A 149 -4.23 -17.86 2.54
N VAL A 150 -3.92 -18.45 3.69
CA VAL A 150 -4.10 -19.89 3.96
C VAL A 150 -5.43 -20.05 4.69
N THR A 151 -6.28 -20.94 4.19
CA THR A 151 -7.62 -21.15 4.78
C THR A 151 -7.55 -21.91 6.10
N LYS A 152 -8.59 -21.75 6.91
CA LYS A 152 -8.75 -22.42 8.21
C LYS A 152 -8.66 -23.95 8.09
N GLU A 153 -9.29 -24.50 7.05
CA GLU A 153 -9.38 -25.95 6.80
C GLU A 153 -8.02 -26.57 6.42
N THR A 154 -7.10 -25.75 5.89
CA THR A 154 -5.77 -26.21 5.46
C THR A 154 -4.77 -26.27 6.62
N LEU A 155 -5.04 -25.58 7.73
CA LEU A 155 -4.05 -25.38 8.81
C LEU A 155 -3.51 -26.68 9.41
N SER A 156 -4.37 -27.67 9.63
CA SER A 156 -3.94 -28.95 10.22
C SER A 156 -2.96 -29.69 9.32
N SER A 157 -3.14 -29.69 7.99
CA SER A 157 -2.24 -30.44 7.10
C SER A 157 -0.85 -29.80 7.07
N LEU A 158 -0.77 -28.47 7.17
CA LEU A 158 0.49 -27.71 7.13
C LEU A 158 1.35 -27.88 8.38
N THR A 159 0.86 -28.61 9.39
CA THR A 159 1.70 -29.07 10.49
C THR A 159 2.68 -30.18 10.09
N ASP A 160 2.41 -30.85 8.96
CA ASP A 160 3.37 -31.68 8.26
C ASP A 160 4.26 -30.82 7.34
N ALA A 161 5.58 -30.98 7.45
CA ALA A 161 6.55 -30.17 6.71
C ALA A 161 6.56 -30.48 5.20
N GLY A 162 6.25 -31.72 4.81
CA GLY A 162 6.11 -32.12 3.41
C GLY A 162 4.88 -31.47 2.78
N GLU A 163 3.75 -31.49 3.47
CA GLU A 163 2.53 -30.82 3.01
C GLU A 163 2.69 -29.30 2.91
N ALA A 164 3.38 -28.66 3.86
CA ALA A 164 3.72 -27.24 3.76
C ALA A 164 4.62 -26.94 2.55
N THR A 165 5.58 -27.82 2.26
CA THR A 165 6.44 -27.71 1.08
C THR A 165 5.62 -27.84 -0.21
N ASN A 166 4.73 -28.83 -0.27
CA ASN A 166 3.82 -29.03 -1.40
C ASN A 166 2.91 -27.81 -1.63
N TRP A 167 2.39 -27.21 -0.55
CA TRP A 167 1.58 -26.00 -0.61
C TRP A 167 2.35 -24.82 -1.22
N VAL A 168 3.59 -24.58 -0.77
CA VAL A 168 4.45 -23.51 -1.31
C VAL A 168 4.81 -23.78 -2.79
N GLN A 169 5.17 -25.02 -3.13
CA GLN A 169 5.47 -25.41 -4.51
C GLN A 169 4.27 -25.26 -5.45
N LYS A 170 3.05 -25.41 -4.94
CA LYS A 170 1.82 -25.29 -5.74
C LYS A 170 1.36 -23.85 -5.92
N TYR A 171 1.40 -23.04 -4.85
CA TYR A 171 0.72 -21.74 -4.82
C TYR A 171 1.66 -20.53 -4.77
N VAL A 172 2.95 -20.72 -4.51
CA VAL A 172 3.91 -19.61 -4.34
C VAL A 172 5.01 -19.67 -5.40
N THR A 173 5.79 -20.75 -5.42
CA THR A 173 6.98 -20.86 -6.29
C THR A 173 6.69 -20.60 -7.78
N PRO A 174 5.60 -21.11 -8.38
CA PRO A 174 5.31 -20.91 -9.80
C PRO A 174 4.99 -19.44 -10.16
N TYR A 175 4.69 -18.61 -9.16
CA TYR A 175 4.25 -17.23 -9.33
C TYR A 175 5.26 -16.20 -8.81
N ALA A 176 6.27 -16.62 -8.05
CA ALA A 176 7.16 -15.73 -7.30
C ALA A 176 7.95 -14.71 -8.15
N GLN A 177 8.16 -15.00 -9.45
CA GLN A 177 8.84 -14.10 -10.39
C GLN A 177 7.90 -13.02 -10.97
N ASP A 178 6.62 -13.34 -11.14
CA ASP A 178 5.70 -12.50 -11.91
C ASP A 178 4.60 -11.88 -11.03
N VAL A 179 4.38 -12.41 -9.83
CA VAL A 179 3.40 -11.93 -8.85
C VAL A 179 4.15 -11.45 -7.62
N LYS A 180 3.87 -10.22 -7.18
CA LYS A 180 4.51 -9.62 -5.99
C LYS A 180 3.85 -10.12 -4.70
N ILE A 181 3.97 -11.42 -4.41
CA ILE A 181 3.55 -11.98 -3.12
C ILE A 181 4.44 -11.34 -2.04
N LYS A 182 3.80 -10.63 -1.11
CA LYS A 182 4.48 -9.89 -0.04
C LYS A 182 4.30 -10.56 1.30
N TYR A 183 3.07 -10.97 1.59
CA TYR A 183 2.71 -11.63 2.84
C TYR A 183 1.96 -12.94 2.56
N ILE A 184 2.26 -13.97 3.35
CA ILE A 184 1.40 -15.16 3.48
C ILE A 184 0.74 -15.13 4.85
N THR A 185 -0.59 -15.20 4.89
CA THR A 185 -1.36 -15.14 6.14
C THR A 185 -1.86 -16.52 6.51
N VAL A 186 -1.19 -17.14 7.48
CA VAL A 186 -1.52 -18.46 8.01
C VAL A 186 -2.65 -18.33 9.02
N GLY A 187 -3.88 -18.52 8.56
CA GLY A 187 -5.09 -18.31 9.33
C GLY A 187 -5.57 -16.85 9.31
N ASN A 188 -6.88 -16.69 9.52
CA ASN A 188 -7.58 -15.41 9.64
C ASN A 188 -8.52 -15.47 10.83
N GLU A 189 -8.26 -14.64 11.84
CA GLU A 189 -9.06 -14.48 13.06
C GLU A 189 -9.28 -15.77 13.86
N ILE A 190 -8.37 -16.74 13.78
CA ILE A 190 -8.43 -17.99 14.55
C ILE A 190 -8.39 -17.66 16.05
N LYS A 191 -9.37 -18.17 16.79
CA LYS A 191 -9.52 -17.89 18.23
C LYS A 191 -8.71 -18.85 19.07
N PRO A 192 -8.27 -18.48 20.28
CA PRO A 192 -7.51 -19.38 21.16
C PRO A 192 -8.27 -20.66 21.54
N ASN A 193 -9.61 -20.62 21.49
CA ASN A 193 -10.50 -21.75 21.76
C ASN A 193 -10.98 -22.48 20.50
N ASP A 194 -10.58 -22.04 19.30
CA ASP A 194 -10.82 -22.80 18.08
C ASP A 194 -9.96 -24.07 18.07
N ASN A 195 -10.47 -25.14 17.47
CA ASN A 195 -9.70 -26.38 17.30
C ASN A 195 -8.41 -26.13 16.51
N GLU A 196 -8.44 -25.16 15.60
CA GLU A 196 -7.35 -24.83 14.70
C GLU A 196 -6.24 -23.98 15.34
N ALA A 197 -6.48 -23.42 16.53
CA ALA A 197 -5.51 -22.59 17.24
C ALA A 197 -4.17 -23.31 17.44
N GLN A 198 -4.24 -24.60 17.72
CA GLN A 198 -3.07 -25.45 17.97
C GLN A 198 -2.17 -25.65 16.74
N TYR A 199 -2.67 -25.37 15.53
CA TYR A 199 -1.93 -25.60 14.29
C TYR A 199 -1.15 -24.37 13.82
N ILE A 200 -1.54 -23.16 14.24
CA ILE A 200 -1.04 -21.91 13.66
C ILE A 200 0.48 -21.78 13.76
N ALA A 201 1.06 -21.90 14.95
CA ALA A 201 2.50 -21.69 15.14
C ALA A 201 3.35 -22.68 14.32
N THR A 202 2.96 -23.96 14.31
CA THR A 202 3.65 -25.00 13.55
C THR A 202 3.49 -24.79 12.04
N ALA A 203 2.29 -24.47 11.56
CA ALA A 203 2.04 -24.19 10.15
C ALA A 203 2.81 -22.96 9.65
N MET A 204 2.89 -21.89 10.46
CA MET A 204 3.72 -20.72 10.17
C MET A 204 5.20 -21.09 10.05
N GLN A 205 5.72 -21.90 10.99
CA GLN A 205 7.11 -22.34 10.95
C GLN A 205 7.41 -23.21 9.73
N ASN A 206 6.52 -24.14 9.38
CA ASN A 206 6.70 -25.01 8.23
C ASN A 206 6.63 -24.26 6.90
N ILE A 207 5.67 -23.33 6.74
CA ILE A 207 5.61 -22.46 5.55
C ILE A 207 6.87 -21.60 5.46
N GLN A 208 7.34 -21.01 6.56
CA GLN A 208 8.57 -20.21 6.56
C GLN A 208 9.79 -21.04 6.16
N ASN A 209 9.88 -22.29 6.62
CA ASN A 209 10.95 -23.20 6.22
C ASN A 209 10.88 -23.48 4.71
N ALA A 210 9.71 -23.79 4.17
CA ALA A 210 9.52 -24.02 2.74
C ALA A 210 9.83 -22.79 1.88
N ILE A 211 9.40 -21.59 2.32
CA ILE A 211 9.74 -20.30 1.68
C ILE A 211 11.25 -20.05 1.69
N SER A 212 11.93 -20.38 2.80
CA SER A 212 13.39 -20.21 2.92
C SER A 212 14.14 -21.21 2.04
N SER A 213 13.69 -22.46 1.96
CA SER A 213 14.24 -23.48 1.05
C SER A 213 14.07 -23.10 -0.42
N ALA A 214 13.03 -22.33 -0.75
CA ALA A 214 12.81 -21.76 -2.08
C ALA A 214 13.59 -20.45 -2.33
N ASN A 215 14.39 -19.97 -1.37
CA ASN A 215 15.12 -18.69 -1.39
C ASN A 215 14.22 -17.45 -1.50
N LEU A 216 12.99 -17.52 -0.97
CA LEU A 216 12.00 -16.44 -1.05
C LEU A 216 11.83 -15.65 0.27
N GLN A 217 12.56 -15.97 1.33
CA GLN A 217 12.45 -15.36 2.67
C GLN A 217 12.78 -13.85 2.74
N GLY A 218 13.55 -13.35 1.76
CA GLY A 218 13.83 -11.93 1.59
C GLY A 218 12.67 -11.15 0.95
N GLN A 219 11.82 -11.84 0.18
CA GLN A 219 10.72 -11.26 -0.59
C GLN A 219 9.37 -11.43 0.13
N ILE A 220 9.14 -12.59 0.74
CA ILE A 220 7.85 -13.01 1.29
C ILE A 220 7.98 -13.16 2.80
N LYS A 221 7.12 -12.48 3.57
CA LYS A 221 7.01 -12.66 5.02
C LYS A 221 5.79 -13.50 5.37
N VAL A 222 5.97 -14.44 6.30
CA VAL A 222 4.88 -15.27 6.83
C VAL A 222 4.34 -14.59 8.10
N SER A 223 3.02 -14.48 8.21
CA SER A 223 2.32 -13.93 9.36
C SER A 223 1.02 -14.71 9.62
N THR A 224 0.27 -14.32 10.64
CA THR A 224 -1.16 -14.61 10.80
C THR A 224 -1.95 -13.30 10.87
N ALA A 225 -3.26 -13.35 10.65
CA ALA A 225 -4.16 -12.21 10.81
C ALA A 225 -5.05 -12.41 12.05
N ILE A 226 -5.03 -11.45 12.97
CA ILE A 226 -5.87 -11.44 14.17
C ILE A 226 -7.00 -10.43 14.05
N ASP A 227 -7.97 -10.48 14.95
CA ASP A 227 -8.90 -9.39 15.18
C ASP A 227 -8.74 -8.79 16.59
N MET A 228 -9.56 -7.78 16.85
CA MET A 228 -9.51 -7.04 18.10
C MET A 228 -10.07 -7.80 19.31
N THR A 229 -10.68 -8.98 19.13
CA THR A 229 -11.22 -9.76 20.25
C THR A 229 -10.13 -10.42 21.10
N LEU A 230 -8.89 -10.49 20.60
CA LEU A 230 -7.74 -10.94 21.36
C LEU A 230 -7.23 -9.90 22.37
N ILE A 231 -7.66 -8.64 22.26
CA ILE A 231 -7.26 -7.57 23.19
C ILE A 231 -8.24 -7.54 24.36
N GLY A 232 -7.74 -7.77 25.57
CA GLY A 232 -8.52 -7.77 26.81
C GLY A 232 -8.81 -6.36 27.30
N ASN A 233 -7.86 -5.75 28.00
CA ASN A 233 -7.95 -4.33 28.32
C ASN A 233 -7.44 -3.51 27.13
N SER A 234 -8.25 -2.57 26.64
CA SER A 234 -7.91 -1.68 25.52
C SER A 234 -8.07 -0.18 25.87
N TYR A 235 -8.52 0.15 27.07
CA TYR A 235 -8.70 1.54 27.53
C TYR A 235 -8.00 1.80 28.88
N PRO A 236 -7.13 2.83 28.98
CA PRO A 236 -6.59 3.62 27.86
C PRO A 236 -5.76 2.75 26.91
N PRO A 237 -5.49 3.16 25.65
CA PRO A 237 -4.75 2.35 24.68
C PRO A 237 -3.38 1.84 25.18
N ASN A 238 -2.63 2.64 25.92
CA ASN A 238 -1.34 2.21 26.50
C ASN A 238 -1.47 1.08 27.54
N ALA A 239 -2.67 0.84 28.09
CA ALA A 239 -2.95 -0.28 28.97
C ALA A 239 -3.27 -1.58 28.20
N GLY A 240 -3.26 -1.54 26.85
CA GLY A 240 -3.43 -2.68 25.94
C GLY A 240 -2.77 -3.97 26.40
N VAL A 241 -3.53 -5.05 26.54
CA VAL A 241 -3.02 -6.41 26.83
C VAL A 241 -3.79 -7.44 26.01
N PHE A 242 -3.13 -8.54 25.65
CA PHE A 242 -3.86 -9.72 25.19
C PHE A 242 -4.71 -10.29 26.34
N THR A 243 -5.83 -10.94 26.01
CA THR A 243 -6.64 -11.66 27.01
C THR A 243 -5.82 -12.79 27.65
N ASP A 244 -6.18 -13.19 28.87
CA ASP A 244 -5.50 -14.29 29.56
C ASP A 244 -5.57 -15.59 28.75
N GLN A 245 -6.71 -15.84 28.08
CA GLN A 245 -6.89 -16.98 27.19
C GLN A 245 -6.03 -16.89 25.93
N ALA A 246 -5.75 -15.70 25.41
CA ALA A 246 -4.94 -15.50 24.22
C ALA A 246 -3.43 -15.59 24.48
N ASN A 247 -2.96 -15.37 25.71
CA ASN A 247 -1.53 -15.29 26.01
C ASN A 247 -0.74 -16.54 25.58
N SER A 248 -1.21 -17.74 25.91
CA SER A 248 -0.53 -19.00 25.54
C SER A 248 -0.54 -19.26 24.03
N TYR A 249 -1.61 -18.83 23.36
CA TYR A 249 -1.78 -18.94 21.92
C TYR A 249 -0.90 -17.94 21.15
N ILE A 250 -0.86 -16.68 21.59
CA ILE A 250 -0.20 -15.59 20.86
C ILE A 250 1.31 -15.54 21.09
N GLN A 251 1.80 -15.94 22.27
CA GLN A 251 3.24 -15.88 22.59
C GLN A 251 4.14 -16.59 21.56
N PRO A 252 3.89 -17.85 21.16
CA PRO A 252 4.72 -18.51 20.15
C PRO A 252 4.62 -17.82 18.77
N ILE A 253 3.47 -17.24 18.44
CA ILE A 253 3.26 -16.48 17.21
C ILE A 253 4.13 -15.21 17.22
N ILE A 254 4.10 -14.42 18.30
CA ILE A 254 4.92 -13.21 18.40
C ILE A 254 6.41 -13.54 18.38
N ASN A 255 6.84 -14.59 19.08
CA ASN A 255 8.23 -15.05 19.05
C ASN A 255 8.68 -15.40 17.61
N PHE A 256 7.81 -16.08 16.85
CA PHE A 256 8.05 -16.35 15.44
C PHE A 256 8.16 -15.07 14.61
N LEU A 257 7.25 -14.11 14.79
CA LEU A 257 7.26 -12.85 14.03
C LEU A 257 8.53 -12.05 14.28
N VAL A 258 8.93 -11.92 15.55
CA VAL A 258 10.19 -11.28 15.97
C VAL A 258 11.39 -11.95 15.31
N LYS A 259 11.47 -13.28 15.40
CA LYS A 259 12.59 -14.07 14.83
C LYS A 259 12.75 -13.87 13.33
N ASN A 260 11.64 -13.71 12.60
CA ASN A 260 11.64 -13.64 11.14
C ASN A 260 11.52 -12.20 10.59
N GLY A 261 11.45 -11.19 11.47
CA GLY A 261 11.24 -9.79 11.08
C GLY A 261 9.94 -9.59 10.29
N ALA A 262 8.89 -10.34 10.66
CA ALA A 262 7.58 -10.29 10.00
C ALA A 262 6.62 -9.38 10.78
N PRO A 263 5.69 -8.68 10.10
CA PRO A 263 4.64 -7.92 10.78
C PRO A 263 3.59 -8.86 11.36
N LEU A 264 2.79 -8.36 12.31
CA LEU A 264 1.49 -8.94 12.65
C LEU A 264 0.43 -8.31 11.75
N LEU A 265 -0.51 -9.10 11.23
CA LEU A 265 -1.67 -8.56 10.52
C LEU A 265 -2.85 -8.47 11.48
N ALA A 266 -3.57 -7.35 11.44
CA ALA A 266 -4.73 -7.11 12.29
C ALA A 266 -5.92 -6.57 11.49
N ASN A 267 -7.09 -7.17 11.69
CA ASN A 267 -8.36 -6.70 11.20
C ASN A 267 -8.93 -5.68 12.20
N VAL A 268 -9.05 -4.42 11.79
CA VAL A 268 -9.38 -3.28 12.66
C VAL A 268 -10.64 -2.59 12.17
N TYR A 269 -11.74 -2.76 12.91
CA TYR A 269 -13.06 -2.26 12.53
C TYR A 269 -13.66 -1.34 13.61
N PRO A 270 -13.43 -0.01 13.52
CA PRO A 270 -14.13 1.01 14.29
C PRO A 270 -15.65 0.88 14.29
N TYR A 271 -16.24 0.41 13.19
CA TYR A 271 -17.68 0.15 13.07
C TYR A 271 -18.19 -0.76 14.19
N PHE A 272 -17.57 -1.92 14.42
CA PHE A 272 -18.03 -2.86 15.44
C PHE A 272 -17.87 -2.30 16.86
N ALA A 273 -16.79 -1.57 17.13
CA ALA A 273 -16.61 -0.89 18.42
C ALA A 273 -17.74 0.12 18.69
N TYR A 274 -18.08 0.93 17.68
CA TYR A 274 -19.17 1.89 17.76
C TYR A 274 -20.53 1.21 18.01
N ILE A 275 -20.90 0.22 17.19
CA ILE A 275 -22.18 -0.49 17.36
C ILE A 275 -22.27 -1.18 18.72
N GLY A 276 -21.15 -1.72 19.23
CA GLY A 276 -21.10 -2.38 20.54
C GLY A 276 -21.21 -1.44 21.75
N ASN A 277 -20.87 -0.14 21.62
CA ASN A 277 -20.91 0.81 22.74
C ASN A 277 -21.18 2.26 22.31
N LYS A 278 -22.34 2.50 21.70
CA LYS A 278 -22.77 3.83 21.24
C LYS A 278 -22.93 4.88 22.34
N GLN A 279 -23.09 4.44 23.60
CA GLN A 279 -23.22 5.34 24.74
C GLN A 279 -21.89 6.02 25.07
N SER A 280 -20.78 5.32 24.87
CA SER A 280 -19.44 5.82 25.20
C SER A 280 -18.63 6.24 23.96
N ILE A 281 -18.97 5.68 22.80
CA ILE A 281 -18.24 5.90 21.54
C ILE A 281 -19.13 6.71 20.60
N SER A 282 -18.71 7.94 20.32
CA SER A 282 -19.43 8.83 19.40
C SER A 282 -19.20 8.45 17.94
N LEU A 283 -20.16 8.81 17.07
CA LEU A 283 -20.03 8.57 15.63
C LEU A 283 -18.87 9.38 15.03
N ASP A 284 -18.65 10.61 15.50
CA ASP A 284 -17.55 11.46 15.02
C ASP A 284 -16.17 10.88 15.38
N TYR A 285 -16.04 10.19 16.52
CA TYR A 285 -14.77 9.55 16.93
C TYR A 285 -14.41 8.36 16.04
N VAL A 286 -15.40 7.61 15.55
CA VAL A 286 -15.17 6.44 14.68
C VAL A 286 -15.10 6.78 13.19
N LEU A 287 -15.60 7.96 12.80
CA LEU A 287 -15.53 8.47 11.43
C LEU A 287 -14.38 9.47 11.21
N PHE A 288 -13.43 9.60 12.15
CA PHE A 288 -12.31 10.55 12.09
C PHE A 288 -12.73 12.03 11.99
N LYS A 289 -13.89 12.38 12.54
CA LYS A 289 -14.45 13.75 12.51
C LYS A 289 -14.30 14.50 13.82
N GLN A 290 -13.96 13.81 14.91
CA GLN A 290 -13.80 14.44 16.21
C GLN A 290 -12.72 15.53 16.17
N GLN A 291 -13.04 16.67 16.77
CA GLN A 291 -12.11 17.78 16.92
C GLN A 291 -11.36 17.67 18.25
N GLY A 292 -10.03 17.68 18.18
CA GLY A 292 -9.17 17.52 19.34
C GLY A 292 -9.11 16.10 19.90
N ASN A 293 -8.17 15.90 20.81
CA ASN A 293 -7.96 14.62 21.47
C ASN A 293 -8.92 14.46 22.67
N ASN A 294 -9.37 13.24 22.92
CA ASN A 294 -10.02 12.86 24.18
C ASN A 294 -9.03 12.88 25.35
N GLU A 295 -9.49 12.56 26.57
CA GLU A 295 -8.67 12.59 27.79
C GLU A 295 -7.47 11.63 27.77
N VAL A 296 -7.46 10.64 26.86
CA VAL A 296 -6.36 9.68 26.69
C VAL A 296 -5.49 9.97 25.48
N GLY A 297 -5.68 11.11 24.80
CA GLY A 297 -4.78 11.60 23.76
C GLY A 297 -5.11 11.17 22.32
N TYR A 298 -6.32 10.68 22.06
CA TYR A 298 -6.73 10.19 20.73
C TYR A 298 -7.93 10.99 20.18
N ASN A 299 -7.88 11.33 18.90
CA ASN A 299 -8.98 11.99 18.18
C ASN A 299 -9.76 11.04 17.25
N ASN A 300 -9.33 9.79 17.12
CA ASN A 300 -10.06 8.77 16.39
C ASN A 300 -9.85 7.40 17.05
N ILE A 301 -10.87 6.54 16.97
CA ILE A 301 -10.80 5.22 17.63
C ILE A 301 -9.85 4.26 16.92
N PHE A 302 -9.62 4.44 15.62
CA PHE A 302 -8.75 3.56 14.82
C PHE A 302 -7.33 3.54 15.39
N ASP A 303 -6.77 4.72 15.69
CA ASP A 303 -5.48 4.86 16.35
C ASP A 303 -5.48 4.25 17.76
N ALA A 304 -6.54 4.51 18.53
CA ALA A 304 -6.68 3.97 19.88
C ALA A 304 -6.70 2.43 19.88
N MET A 305 -7.41 1.84 18.93
CA MET A 305 -7.45 0.39 18.74
C MET A 305 -6.08 -0.13 18.34
N LEU A 306 -5.43 0.47 17.34
CA LEU A 306 -4.13 0.02 16.86
C LEU A 306 -3.03 0.14 17.93
N ASP A 307 -3.03 1.24 18.69
CA ASP A 307 -2.07 1.46 19.77
C ASP A 307 -2.31 0.55 20.98
N SER A 308 -3.55 0.09 21.18
CA SER A 308 -3.83 -0.97 22.16
C SER A 308 -3.19 -2.31 21.77
N VAL A 309 -3.15 -2.63 20.46
CA VAL A 309 -2.43 -3.82 19.97
C VAL A 309 -0.93 -3.63 20.12
N TYR A 310 -0.37 -2.47 19.76
CA TYR A 310 1.05 -2.20 19.97
C TYR A 310 1.45 -2.28 21.46
N ALA A 311 0.62 -1.78 22.36
CA ALA A 311 0.85 -1.89 23.80
C ALA A 311 0.79 -3.35 24.29
N ALA A 312 -0.13 -4.17 23.75
CA ALA A 312 -0.19 -5.59 24.04
C ALA A 312 1.06 -6.33 23.54
N LEU A 313 1.51 -6.03 22.31
CA LEU A 313 2.73 -6.60 21.73
C LEU A 313 3.98 -6.32 22.57
N GLU A 314 4.18 -5.08 23.03
CA GLU A 314 5.31 -4.71 23.87
C GLU A 314 5.40 -5.56 25.16
N LYS A 315 4.25 -5.94 25.73
CA LYS A 315 4.18 -6.73 26.98
C LYS A 315 4.48 -8.22 26.79
N VAL A 316 4.42 -8.72 25.56
CA VAL A 316 4.75 -10.12 25.22
C VAL A 316 6.06 -10.24 24.42
N GLY A 317 6.91 -9.20 24.46
CA GLY A 317 8.23 -9.20 23.81
C GLY A 317 8.22 -8.84 22.31
N GLY A 318 7.09 -8.37 21.79
CA GLY A 318 6.87 -7.99 20.39
C GLY A 318 7.13 -6.53 20.07
N SER A 319 7.93 -5.79 20.85
CA SER A 319 8.06 -4.32 20.71
C SER A 319 8.46 -3.82 19.32
N ASN A 320 9.21 -4.65 18.57
CA ASN A 320 9.67 -4.35 17.20
C ASN A 320 8.75 -4.91 16.10
N VAL A 321 7.69 -5.65 16.46
CA VAL A 321 6.72 -6.18 15.50
C VAL A 321 5.87 -5.02 15.00
N LYS A 322 5.91 -4.78 13.68
CA LYS A 322 5.03 -3.83 13.00
C LYS A 322 3.64 -4.43 12.84
N ILE A 323 2.62 -3.58 12.76
CA ILE A 323 1.27 -4.01 12.41
C ILE A 323 0.96 -3.59 10.98
N VAL A 324 0.42 -4.53 10.20
CA VAL A 324 -0.28 -4.27 8.93
C VAL A 324 -1.77 -4.36 9.22
N VAL A 325 -2.53 -3.31 8.92
CA VAL A 325 -3.98 -3.36 9.06
C VAL A 325 -4.53 -4.12 7.86
N SER A 326 -4.81 -5.39 8.06
CA SER A 326 -5.12 -6.34 6.98
C SER A 326 -6.57 -6.28 6.54
N GLU A 327 -7.44 -5.64 7.32
CA GLU A 327 -8.81 -5.27 6.98
C GLU A 327 -9.23 -4.04 7.79
N SER A 328 -9.96 -3.15 7.13
CA SER A 328 -10.74 -2.11 7.79
C SER A 328 -11.83 -1.60 6.86
N GLY A 329 -13.05 -1.43 7.36
CA GLY A 329 -14.17 -1.00 6.53
C GLY A 329 -15.40 -0.55 7.29
N TRP A 330 -16.38 -0.06 6.55
CA TRP A 330 -17.66 0.40 7.05
C TRP A 330 -18.78 0.01 6.07
N PRO A 331 -19.84 -0.69 6.52
CA PRO A 331 -20.89 -1.15 5.63
C PRO A 331 -21.80 0.00 5.18
N SER A 332 -22.26 0.00 3.92
CA SER A 332 -23.17 1.04 3.42
C SER A 332 -24.66 0.79 3.66
N LYS A 333 -25.03 -0.40 4.14
CA LYS A 333 -26.42 -0.81 4.36
C LYS A 333 -26.46 -2.02 5.31
N GLY A 334 -27.66 -2.35 5.79
CA GLY A 334 -27.96 -3.64 6.42
C GLY A 334 -27.86 -3.64 7.93
N GLY A 335 -27.57 -2.49 8.53
CA GLY A 335 -27.44 -2.35 9.98
C GLY A 335 -27.52 -0.90 10.43
N ASP A 336 -27.52 -0.72 11.74
CA ASP A 336 -27.54 0.60 12.35
C ASP A 336 -26.28 1.39 11.94
N SER A 337 -26.46 2.64 11.54
CA SER A 337 -25.37 3.54 11.10
C SER A 337 -24.57 3.05 9.88
N ALA A 338 -25.02 1.97 9.24
CA ALA A 338 -24.57 1.52 7.93
C ALA A 338 -25.29 2.32 6.85
N SER A 339 -24.61 3.32 6.27
CA SER A 339 -25.14 4.19 5.22
C SER A 339 -24.06 4.50 4.19
N ILE A 340 -24.47 4.87 2.98
CA ILE A 340 -23.54 5.30 1.93
C ILE A 340 -22.67 6.46 2.41
N ASP A 341 -23.26 7.44 3.09
CA ASP A 341 -22.56 8.63 3.57
C ASP A 341 -21.53 8.31 4.66
N ASN A 342 -21.89 7.48 5.64
CA ASN A 342 -20.95 7.08 6.70
C ASN A 342 -19.82 6.23 6.14
N ALA A 343 -20.12 5.30 5.23
CA ALA A 343 -19.09 4.50 4.57
C ALA A 343 -18.14 5.36 3.73
N ALA A 344 -18.67 6.27 2.90
CA ALA A 344 -17.87 7.20 2.12
C ALA A 344 -16.97 8.08 3.01
N THR A 345 -17.52 8.59 4.12
CA THR A 345 -16.78 9.37 5.12
C THR A 345 -15.66 8.53 5.74
N TYR A 346 -15.97 7.32 6.19
CA TYR A 346 -15.00 6.43 6.81
C TYR A 346 -13.83 6.11 5.88
N TYR A 347 -14.11 5.64 4.66
CA TYR A 347 -13.06 5.29 3.70
C TYR A 347 -12.22 6.51 3.30
N SER A 348 -12.85 7.64 3.01
CA SER A 348 -12.12 8.87 2.63
C SER A 348 -11.19 9.35 3.74
N ASN A 349 -11.68 9.35 4.98
CA ASN A 349 -10.88 9.83 6.11
C ASN A 349 -9.79 8.83 6.50
N LEU A 350 -10.06 7.53 6.47
CA LEU A 350 -9.04 6.49 6.71
C LEU A 350 -7.89 6.62 5.71
N ILE A 351 -8.19 6.74 4.42
CA ILE A 351 -7.21 6.93 3.33
C ILE A 351 -6.31 8.14 3.57
N ASN A 352 -6.89 9.24 4.06
CA ASN A 352 -6.13 10.45 4.36
C ASN A 352 -5.31 10.32 5.65
N HIS A 353 -5.83 9.60 6.64
CA HIS A 353 -5.26 9.47 7.98
C HIS A 353 -3.98 8.63 8.01
N ILE A 354 -3.98 7.45 7.38
CA ILE A 354 -2.93 6.42 7.52
C ILE A 354 -1.52 6.85 7.11
N LYS A 355 -1.36 8.02 6.49
CA LYS A 355 -0.05 8.59 6.11
C LYS A 355 0.75 9.05 7.34
N ASN A 356 0.09 9.33 8.46
CA ASN A 356 0.68 10.00 9.62
C ASN A 356 1.13 9.05 10.73
N GLY A 357 0.74 7.78 10.68
CA GLY A 357 0.93 6.85 11.78
C GLY A 357 -0.08 7.05 12.90
N THR A 358 0.28 6.58 14.10
CA THR A 358 -0.54 6.70 15.32
C THR A 358 0.20 7.50 16.40
N PRO A 359 -0.46 7.94 17.49
CA PRO A 359 0.21 8.57 18.62
C PRO A 359 1.39 7.75 19.19
N LYS A 360 1.27 6.42 19.30
CA LYS A 360 2.33 5.54 19.81
C LYS A 360 3.42 5.19 18.77
N ARG A 361 3.11 5.32 17.48
CA ARG A 361 4.02 5.07 16.34
C ARG A 361 3.90 6.21 15.31
N PRO A 362 4.36 7.43 15.65
CA PRO A 362 4.19 8.60 14.79
C PRO A 362 5.13 8.58 13.58
N GLY A 363 4.72 9.21 12.48
CA GLY A 363 5.58 9.49 11.32
C GLY A 363 5.86 8.27 10.42
N ALA A 364 5.24 7.12 10.70
CA ALA A 364 5.32 5.93 9.86
C ALA A 364 3.93 5.63 9.29
N ALA A 365 3.82 5.59 7.96
CA ALA A 365 2.56 5.25 7.33
C ALA A 365 2.10 3.83 7.69
N ILE A 366 0.80 3.68 7.91
CA ILE A 366 0.17 2.42 8.29
C ILE A 366 -0.24 1.71 7.01
N GLU A 367 0.43 0.60 6.71
CA GLU A 367 0.00 -0.26 5.60
C GLU A 367 -1.39 -0.83 5.91
N THR A 368 -2.38 -0.48 5.08
CA THR A 368 -3.80 -0.67 5.39
C THR A 368 -4.56 -1.22 4.20
N TYR A 369 -5.39 -2.23 4.41
CA TYR A 369 -6.22 -2.86 3.39
C TYR A 369 -7.69 -2.58 3.67
N LEU A 370 -8.35 -1.90 2.74
CA LEU A 370 -9.78 -1.59 2.83
C LEU A 370 -10.59 -2.86 2.59
N PHE A 371 -11.58 -3.11 3.43
CA PHE A 371 -12.52 -4.21 3.27
C PHE A 371 -13.86 -3.67 2.77
N ALA A 372 -14.30 -3.95 1.53
CA ALA A 372 -13.69 -4.81 0.50
C ALA A 372 -13.91 -4.26 -0.92
N MET A 373 -13.40 -4.94 -1.95
CA MET A 373 -13.54 -4.50 -3.34
C MET A 373 -15.00 -4.45 -3.80
N PHE A 374 -15.79 -5.47 -3.48
CA PHE A 374 -17.18 -5.62 -3.93
C PHE A 374 -18.11 -5.96 -2.78
N ASP A 375 -19.40 -5.68 -2.98
CA ASP A 375 -20.45 -6.26 -2.15
C ASP A 375 -20.54 -7.77 -2.43
N GLU A 376 -20.50 -8.57 -1.38
CA GLU A 376 -20.43 -10.04 -1.45
C GLU A 376 -21.80 -10.65 -1.06
N ASN A 377 -22.66 -10.86 -2.06
CA ASN A 377 -24.07 -11.20 -1.84
C ASN A 377 -24.33 -12.62 -1.29
N GLN A 378 -23.31 -13.47 -1.18
CA GLN A 378 -23.42 -14.80 -0.57
C GLN A 378 -22.88 -14.85 0.87
N LYS A 379 -22.39 -13.73 1.42
CA LYS A 379 -22.00 -13.69 2.83
C LYS A 379 -23.22 -13.94 3.73
N THR A 380 -23.00 -14.77 4.73
CA THR A 380 -23.98 -15.12 5.77
C THR A 380 -23.74 -14.28 7.03
N GLY A 381 -24.64 -14.38 8.02
CA GLY A 381 -24.55 -13.61 9.26
C GLY A 381 -25.35 -12.30 9.21
N ALA A 382 -24.79 -11.22 9.74
CA ALA A 382 -25.45 -9.92 9.75
C ALA A 382 -25.64 -9.39 8.33
N THR A 383 -26.77 -8.74 8.04
CA THR A 383 -27.04 -8.19 6.70
C THR A 383 -25.98 -7.18 6.24
N THR A 384 -25.30 -6.50 7.17
CA THR A 384 -24.16 -5.61 6.88
C THR A 384 -23.02 -6.29 6.13
N GLU A 385 -22.82 -7.60 6.33
CA GLU A 385 -21.74 -8.36 5.71
C GLU A 385 -21.78 -8.33 4.19
N GLN A 386 -22.96 -8.15 3.60
CA GLN A 386 -23.16 -8.10 2.15
C GLN A 386 -22.90 -6.71 1.55
N HIS A 387 -22.49 -5.72 2.35
CA HIS A 387 -22.55 -4.30 2.00
C HIS A 387 -21.25 -3.50 2.27
N TYR A 388 -20.09 -4.16 2.35
CA TYR A 388 -18.78 -3.52 2.57
C TYR A 388 -18.06 -3.04 1.30
N GLY A 389 -18.56 -3.38 0.11
CA GLY A 389 -17.90 -3.13 -1.16
C GLY A 389 -17.66 -1.65 -1.45
N LEU A 390 -16.48 -1.34 -1.98
CA LEU A 390 -16.16 -0.04 -2.61
C LEU A 390 -16.80 0.09 -4.00
N PHE A 391 -17.01 -1.04 -4.68
CA PHE A 391 -17.61 -1.14 -6.01
C PHE A 391 -18.83 -2.05 -5.98
N ASN A 392 -19.78 -1.77 -6.86
CA ASN A 392 -20.83 -2.72 -7.20
C ASN A 392 -20.24 -3.84 -8.07
N PRO A 393 -20.92 -5.01 -8.17
CA PRO A 393 -20.46 -6.11 -9.01
C PRO A 393 -20.33 -5.75 -10.51
N ASP A 394 -21.03 -4.72 -10.98
CA ASP A 394 -20.89 -4.17 -12.34
C ASP A 394 -19.64 -3.26 -12.53
N LYS A 395 -18.77 -3.19 -11.52
CA LYS A 395 -17.56 -2.35 -11.44
C LYS A 395 -17.81 -0.85 -11.27
N SER A 396 -19.07 -0.41 -11.14
CA SER A 396 -19.37 0.99 -10.81
C SER A 396 -18.95 1.31 -9.36
N PRO A 397 -18.35 2.49 -9.10
CA PRO A 397 -17.99 2.88 -7.73
C PRO A 397 -19.25 3.16 -6.90
N LYS A 398 -19.29 2.67 -5.65
CA LYS A 398 -20.40 2.96 -4.71
C LYS A 398 -20.26 4.33 -4.04
N TYR A 399 -19.03 4.79 -3.89
CA TYR A 399 -18.73 6.04 -3.20
C TYR A 399 -17.91 6.94 -4.12
N HIS A 400 -18.21 8.23 -4.08
CA HIS A 400 -17.28 9.25 -4.54
C HIS A 400 -16.24 9.46 -3.43
N VAL A 401 -15.39 8.45 -3.21
CA VAL A 401 -14.18 8.65 -2.43
C VAL A 401 -13.32 9.56 -3.29
N ALA A 402 -13.31 10.85 -2.97
CA ALA A 402 -12.29 11.73 -3.51
C ALA A 402 -10.97 11.09 -3.10
N GLN A 403 -10.27 10.46 -4.04
CA GLN A 403 -8.85 10.23 -3.87
C GLN A 403 -8.24 11.63 -3.86
N SER A 404 -8.28 12.31 -2.70
CA SER A 404 -7.52 13.52 -2.41
C SER A 404 -6.04 13.12 -2.38
N GLY A 405 -5.52 12.88 -3.58
CA GLY A 405 -4.23 12.28 -3.86
C GLY A 405 -4.08 11.64 -5.25
N ILE A 406 -5.16 11.44 -6.02
CA ILE A 406 -5.07 11.03 -7.44
C ILE A 406 -6.10 11.83 -8.24
N GLU A 407 -5.76 13.08 -8.56
CA GLU A 407 -6.18 13.66 -9.83
C GLU A 407 -5.41 12.91 -10.93
N LEU A 408 -6.06 11.96 -11.60
CA LEU A 408 -5.70 11.60 -12.95
C LEU A 408 -6.50 12.52 -13.88
N ASP A 409 -6.02 13.75 -14.06
CA ASP A 409 -6.23 14.43 -15.33
C ASP A 409 -5.52 13.57 -16.38
N THR A 410 -6.27 12.74 -17.09
CA THR A 410 -5.79 11.89 -18.18
C THR A 410 -5.37 12.69 -19.42
N THR A 411 -5.21 14.00 -19.29
CA THR A 411 -4.73 14.88 -20.35
C THR A 411 -3.86 16.00 -19.80
N ARG A 412 -2.65 15.70 -19.28
CA ARG A 412 -1.63 16.75 -19.17
C ARG A 412 -0.22 16.20 -19.29
N ASN A 413 0.50 16.79 -20.26
CA ASN A 413 1.94 16.73 -20.43
C ASN A 413 2.64 16.75 -19.06
N ILE A 414 3.51 15.78 -18.82
CA ILE A 414 4.42 15.79 -17.69
C ILE A 414 5.34 17.01 -17.87
N THR A 415 4.99 18.10 -17.18
CA THR A 415 5.83 19.30 -17.14
C THR A 415 6.79 19.11 -15.98
N VAL A 416 8.02 18.71 -16.29
CA VAL A 416 9.08 18.63 -15.29
C VAL A 416 9.68 20.03 -15.13
N ILE A 417 9.31 20.75 -14.09
CA ILE A 417 9.95 22.04 -13.79
C ILE A 417 11.28 21.74 -13.09
N LEU A 418 12.34 21.52 -13.87
CA LEU A 418 13.69 21.19 -13.35
C LEU A 418 14.41 22.40 -12.75
N ASN A 419 14.05 22.71 -11.51
CA ASN A 419 14.62 23.85 -10.83
C ASN A 419 16.06 23.49 -10.37
N MET A 420 17.06 23.56 -11.27
CA MET A 420 18.46 23.28 -10.95
C MET A 420 19.07 24.39 -10.06
N LYS A 421 20.07 23.99 -9.27
CA LYS A 421 21.08 24.87 -8.71
C LYS A 421 22.27 24.85 -9.64
#